data_AF-A0A7Z9ID28-F1
#
_entry.id   AF-A0A7Z9ID28-F1
#
_cell.length_a   1.000
_cell.length_b   1.000
_cell.length_c   1.000
_cell.angle_alpha   90.00
_cell.angle_beta   90.00
_cell.angle_gamma   90.00
#
_symmetry.space_group_name_H-M   'P 1'
#
loop_
_entity.id
_entity.type
_entity.pdbx_description
1 polymer ?
#
loop_
_entity_poly.entity_id
_entity_poly.type
_entity_poly.pdbx_seq_one_letter_code
_entity_poly.pdbx_strand_id
1 'polypeptide(L)'
;MTFVHVVEDAELWQKVTGKDEVRYDSKRNEVVPENYIKVAEAIGKPLATITVSPAGTIVRRDDAISQFNPGIGMLLPQLPQRSVKIGARWYSMEKVRVRLKSGRVQAIQIRKQYKLEQVKNGLATISVRTQVLTPVSDPKIQSQLMQRLQHGTIKFDLDEGRIYSSKMELDERVIGFRGAASMIHYLSRMTETQVISTGPRPPCSSTAPSDAQDD
;
A
#
# COMPACT_ATOMS: atom_id res chain seq x y z
N MET A 1 -16.08 -7.11 5.22
CA MET A 1 -15.11 -7.84 6.06
C MET A 1 -14.40 -6.86 6.97
N THR A 2 -14.11 -7.25 8.20
CA THR A 2 -13.29 -6.46 9.13
C THR A 2 -12.12 -7.32 9.60
N PHE A 3 -10.91 -6.77 9.57
CA PHE A 3 -9.70 -7.45 10.01
C PHE A 3 -8.75 -6.51 10.73
N VAL A 4 -7.87 -7.08 11.56
CA VAL A 4 -6.76 -6.35 12.18
C VAL A 4 -5.54 -6.49 11.29
N HIS A 5 -4.98 -5.37 10.85
CA HIS A 5 -3.74 -5.34 10.08
C HIS A 5 -2.55 -5.44 11.05
N VAL A 6 -1.80 -6.53 10.93
CA VAL A 6 -0.55 -6.79 11.65
C VAL A 6 0.51 -7.17 10.62
N VAL A 7 1.70 -6.59 10.75
CA VAL A 7 2.87 -6.98 9.97
C VAL A 7 3.73 -7.87 10.86
N GLU A 8 3.94 -9.12 10.46
CA GLU A 8 4.73 -10.08 11.24
C GLU A 8 6.24 -9.89 11.01
N ASP A 9 6.61 -9.71 9.75
CA ASP A 9 7.97 -9.48 9.36
C ASP A 9 8.06 -8.55 8.17
N ALA A 10 9.20 -7.86 8.09
CA ALA A 10 9.51 -6.95 7.01
C ALA A 10 10.97 -7.09 6.61
N GLU A 11 11.18 -7.23 5.30
CA GLU A 11 12.48 -7.04 4.66
C GLU A 11 12.43 -5.76 3.83
N LEU A 12 13.31 -4.83 4.17
CA LEU A 12 13.36 -3.48 3.63
C LEU A 12 14.75 -3.19 3.12
N TRP A 13 14.82 -2.62 1.92
CA TRP A 13 16.03 -1.91 1.53
C TRP A 13 15.71 -0.68 0.72
N GLN A 14 16.60 0.30 0.78
CA GLN A 14 16.55 1.48 -0.06
C GLN A 14 17.94 1.96 -0.44
N LYS A 15 18.03 2.57 -1.62
CA LYS A 15 19.21 3.29 -2.09
C LYS A 15 18.78 4.57 -2.78
N VAL A 16 19.40 5.67 -2.39
CA VAL A 16 19.17 7.00 -2.96
C VAL A 16 20.51 7.56 -3.44
N THR A 17 20.55 8.16 -4.62
CA THR A 17 21.77 8.80 -5.14
C THR A 17 22.38 9.75 -4.11
N GLY A 18 23.68 9.56 -3.82
CA GLY A 18 24.41 10.36 -2.84
C GLY A 18 24.18 9.99 -1.38
N LYS A 19 23.50 8.88 -1.11
CA LYS A 19 23.37 8.28 0.22
C LYS A 19 23.80 6.81 0.20
N ASP A 20 24.27 6.32 1.33
CA ASP A 20 24.54 4.91 1.50
C ASP A 20 23.26 4.08 1.42
N GLU A 21 23.42 2.85 0.95
CA GLU A 21 22.34 1.87 0.94
C GLU A 21 21.97 1.50 2.37
N VAL A 22 20.68 1.44 2.66
CA VAL A 22 20.18 1.08 3.98
C VAL A 22 19.29 -0.15 3.87
N ARG A 23 19.63 -1.20 4.63
CA ARG A 23 18.90 -2.47 4.70
C ARG A 23 18.41 -2.74 6.10
N TYR A 24 17.28 -3.42 6.19
CA TYR A 24 16.72 -3.91 7.45
C TYR A 24 15.88 -5.16 7.19
N ASP A 25 16.11 -6.20 7.97
CA ASP A 25 15.37 -7.44 8.05
C ASP A 25 14.98 -7.64 9.51
N SER A 26 13.68 -7.64 9.79
CA SER A 26 13.17 -7.71 11.15
C SER A 26 13.45 -9.03 11.87
N LYS A 27 13.81 -10.09 11.14
CA LYS A 27 14.17 -11.39 11.71
C LYS A 27 15.67 -11.53 11.96
N ARG A 28 16.51 -10.68 11.33
CA ARG A 28 17.97 -10.87 11.31
C ARG A 28 18.76 -9.71 11.91
N ASN A 29 18.22 -8.49 11.89
CA ASN A 29 18.95 -7.31 12.33
C ASN A 29 18.62 -6.94 13.77
N GLU A 30 19.65 -6.92 14.63
CA GLU A 30 19.55 -6.44 16.02
C GLU A 30 19.56 -4.90 16.10
N VAL A 31 20.35 -4.25 15.25
CA VAL A 31 20.42 -2.78 15.18
C VAL A 31 19.46 -2.29 14.09
N VAL A 32 18.48 -1.50 14.49
CA VAL A 32 17.50 -0.91 13.58
C VAL A 32 18.03 0.42 13.02
N PRO A 33 18.15 0.59 11.69
CA PRO A 33 18.50 1.88 11.10
C PRO A 33 17.45 2.97 11.41
N GLU A 34 17.88 4.22 11.58
CA GLU A 34 17.00 5.33 12.01
C GLU A 34 15.74 5.49 11.16
N ASN A 35 15.87 5.34 9.84
CA ASN A 35 14.78 5.41 8.87
C ASN A 35 13.76 4.28 8.99
N TYR A 36 14.06 3.21 9.73
CA TYR A 36 13.20 2.04 9.93
C TYR A 36 12.77 1.82 11.38
N ILE A 37 13.18 2.68 12.33
CA ILE A 37 12.77 2.58 13.75
C ILE A 37 11.25 2.45 13.88
N LYS A 38 10.50 3.33 13.22
CA LYS A 38 9.03 3.28 13.27
C LYS A 38 8.42 2.02 12.67
N VAL A 39 9.11 1.40 11.68
CA VAL A 39 8.65 0.14 11.10
C VAL A 39 8.94 -0.99 12.09
N ALA A 40 10.15 -1.05 12.66
CA ALA A 40 10.51 -2.05 13.66
C ALA A 40 9.59 -1.99 14.90
N GLU A 41 9.26 -0.79 15.38
CA GLU A 41 8.33 -0.58 16.50
C GLU A 41 6.92 -1.09 16.21
N ALA A 42 6.53 -1.12 14.94
CA ALA A 42 5.20 -1.50 14.46
C ALA A 42 5.06 -3.01 14.20
N ILE A 43 6.18 -3.73 14.03
CA ILE A 43 6.19 -5.17 13.77
C ILE A 43 5.58 -5.94 14.95
N GLY A 44 4.73 -6.92 14.64
CA GLY A 44 4.00 -7.74 15.60
C GLY A 44 2.88 -7.02 16.34
N LYS A 45 2.63 -5.73 16.09
CA LYS A 45 1.58 -4.96 16.76
C LYS A 45 0.38 -4.71 15.84
N PRO A 46 -0.85 -4.63 16.38
CA PRO A 46 -2.00 -4.12 15.65
C PRO A 46 -1.72 -2.72 15.13
N LEU A 47 -1.73 -2.56 13.81
CA LEU A 47 -1.52 -1.25 13.17
C LEU A 47 -2.83 -0.52 12.95
N ALA A 48 -3.84 -1.24 12.48
CA ALA A 48 -5.16 -0.71 12.23
C ALA A 48 -6.22 -1.81 12.23
N THR A 49 -7.44 -1.47 12.62
CA THR A 49 -8.63 -2.26 12.30
C THR A 49 -9.22 -1.71 11.01
N ILE A 50 -9.34 -2.55 9.99
CA ILE A 50 -9.79 -2.13 8.66
C ILE A 50 -11.06 -2.88 8.32
N THR A 51 -12.09 -2.13 7.93
CA THR A 51 -13.31 -2.66 7.33
C THR A 51 -13.30 -2.40 5.84
N VAL A 52 -13.41 -3.46 5.05
CA VAL A 52 -13.45 -3.41 3.59
C VAL A 52 -14.80 -3.92 3.08
N SER A 53 -15.28 -3.26 2.03
CA SER A 53 -16.36 -3.76 1.18
C SER A 53 -15.91 -5.02 0.42
N PRO A 54 -16.84 -5.82 -0.13
CA PRO A 54 -16.50 -6.95 -1.00
C PRO A 54 -15.64 -6.58 -2.22
N ALA A 55 -15.71 -5.33 -2.67
CA ALA A 55 -14.91 -4.80 -3.77
C ALA A 55 -13.46 -4.42 -3.37
N GLY A 56 -13.04 -4.67 -2.13
CA GLY A 56 -11.73 -4.25 -1.61
C GLY A 56 -11.62 -2.75 -1.34
N THR A 57 -12.74 -2.00 -1.38
CA THR A 57 -12.76 -0.59 -0.96
C THR A 57 -12.79 -0.51 0.55
N ILE A 58 -11.86 0.25 1.16
CA ILE A 58 -11.84 0.55 2.59
C ILE A 58 -13.06 1.41 2.91
N VAL A 59 -13.93 0.91 3.78
CA VAL A 59 -15.13 1.60 4.28
C VAL A 59 -14.84 2.29 5.61
N ARG A 60 -14.02 1.66 6.45
CA ARG A 60 -13.59 2.22 7.74
C ARG A 60 -12.17 1.77 8.05
N ARG A 61 -11.40 2.65 8.67
CA ARG A 61 -10.06 2.36 9.15
C ARG A 61 -9.86 3.08 10.47
N ASP A 62 -9.50 2.32 11.49
CA ASP A 62 -9.17 2.82 12.82
C ASP A 62 -7.70 2.49 13.09
N ASP A 63 -6.83 3.50 13.04
CA ASP A 63 -5.39 3.33 13.24
C ASP A 63 -5.09 3.21 14.75
N ALA A 64 -4.46 2.10 15.14
CA ALA A 64 -4.01 1.86 16.51
C ALA A 64 -2.63 2.47 16.79
N ILE A 65 -1.83 2.65 15.74
CA ILE A 65 -0.51 3.32 15.78
C ILE A 65 -0.47 4.30 14.61
N SER A 66 0.13 5.48 14.79
CA SER A 66 0.40 6.42 13.70
C SER A 66 1.33 5.75 12.69
N GLN A 67 0.75 5.24 11.60
CA GLN A 67 1.54 4.51 10.61
C GLN A 67 2.52 5.47 9.92
N PHE A 68 3.80 5.14 10.00
CA PHE A 68 4.76 5.62 9.02
C PHE A 68 4.45 4.92 7.70
N ASN A 69 3.80 5.63 6.77
CA ASN A 69 3.68 5.20 5.38
C ASN A 69 4.86 5.80 4.60
N PRO A 70 5.95 5.04 4.34
CA PRO A 70 7.13 5.55 3.61
C PRO A 70 6.87 5.87 2.13
N GLY A 71 5.60 5.96 1.71
CA GLY A 71 5.20 5.91 0.30
C GLY A 71 5.16 4.48 -0.24
N ILE A 72 5.44 3.47 0.60
CA ILE A 72 5.54 2.04 0.24
C ILE A 72 4.69 1.16 1.17
N GLY A 73 3.74 1.75 1.91
CA GLY A 73 2.87 0.99 2.80
C GLY A 73 1.77 0.20 2.07
N MET A 74 1.30 -0.86 2.74
CA MET A 74 0.28 -1.82 2.30
C MET A 74 -0.79 -1.25 1.34
N LEU A 75 -0.73 -1.70 0.09
CA LEU A 75 -1.76 -1.47 -0.91
C LEU A 75 -2.81 -2.56 -0.80
N LEU A 76 -3.98 -2.25 -0.22
CA LEU A 76 -5.15 -3.11 -0.43
C LEU A 76 -5.52 -3.03 -1.92
N PRO A 77 -5.40 -4.12 -2.69
CA PRO A 77 -5.74 -4.09 -4.10
C PRO A 77 -7.23 -3.85 -4.22
N GLN A 78 -7.63 -2.95 -5.11
CA GLN A 78 -9.04 -2.90 -5.51
C GLN A 78 -9.35 -4.21 -6.23
N LEU A 79 -10.35 -4.94 -5.74
CA LEU A 79 -10.76 -6.20 -6.33
C LEU A 79 -11.70 -5.92 -7.51
N PRO A 80 -11.70 -6.78 -8.54
CA PRO A 80 -12.61 -6.61 -9.66
C PRO A 80 -14.06 -6.87 -9.22
N GLN A 81 -15.01 -6.08 -9.75
CA GLN A 81 -16.45 -6.21 -9.46
C GLN A 81 -17.07 -7.52 -9.99
N ARG A 82 -16.37 -8.20 -10.89
CA ARG A 82 -16.78 -9.46 -11.51
C ARG A 82 -15.64 -10.44 -11.43
N SER A 83 -15.96 -11.73 -11.42
CA SER A 83 -14.96 -12.78 -11.51
C SER A 83 -14.07 -12.58 -12.74
N VAL A 84 -12.77 -12.72 -12.53
CA VAL A 84 -11.75 -12.54 -13.57
C VAL A 84 -11.06 -13.87 -13.85
N LYS A 85 -10.73 -14.11 -15.12
CA LYS A 85 -9.90 -15.25 -15.52
C LYS A 85 -8.42 -14.93 -15.28
N ILE A 86 -7.59 -15.96 -15.15
CA ILE A 86 -6.14 -15.80 -15.18
C ILE A 86 -5.75 -15.04 -16.47
N GLY A 87 -4.84 -14.08 -16.35
CA GLY A 87 -4.41 -13.18 -17.41
C GLY A 87 -5.23 -11.89 -17.55
N ALA A 88 -6.43 -11.84 -16.96
CA ALA A 88 -7.28 -10.66 -17.02
C ALA A 88 -6.67 -9.48 -16.25
N ARG A 89 -6.99 -8.27 -16.72
CA ARG A 89 -6.53 -7.00 -16.16
C ARG A 89 -7.70 -6.16 -15.70
N TRP A 90 -7.51 -5.42 -14.61
CA TRP A 90 -8.45 -4.41 -14.13
C TRP A 90 -7.68 -3.21 -13.59
N TYR A 91 -8.40 -2.10 -13.40
CA TYR A 91 -7.78 -0.80 -13.15
C TYR A 91 -8.47 -0.08 -12.01
N SER A 92 -7.69 0.65 -11.22
CA SER A 92 -8.21 1.69 -10.32
C SER A 92 -7.60 3.04 -10.67
N MET A 93 -8.43 4.08 -10.66
CA MET A 93 -7.99 5.45 -10.97
C MET A 93 -7.74 6.21 -9.67
N GLU A 94 -6.69 7.02 -9.63
CA GLU A 94 -6.35 7.87 -8.50
C GLU A 94 -5.95 9.27 -9.00
N LYS A 95 -6.38 10.31 -8.29
CA LYS A 95 -5.98 11.70 -8.57
C LYS A 95 -5.05 12.18 -7.47
N VAL A 96 -3.80 12.45 -7.84
CA VAL A 96 -2.78 12.99 -6.93
C VAL A 96 -2.74 14.50 -7.08
N ARG A 97 -2.96 15.23 -5.98
CA ARG A 97 -2.85 16.69 -5.96
C ARG A 97 -1.40 17.07 -5.64
N VAL A 98 -0.74 17.74 -6.58
CA VAL A 98 0.64 18.21 -6.44
C VAL A 98 0.64 19.73 -6.41
N ARG A 99 1.40 20.32 -5.48
CA ARG A 99 1.54 21.78 -5.38
C ARG A 99 2.72 22.24 -6.23
N LEU A 100 2.47 23.20 -7.12
CA LEU A 100 3.47 23.83 -7.98
C LEU A 100 4.18 24.97 -7.23
N LYS A 101 5.35 25.39 -7.74
CA LYS A 101 6.08 26.56 -7.20
C LYS A 101 5.23 27.84 -7.22
N SER A 102 4.33 27.97 -8.19
CA SER A 102 3.40 29.11 -8.31
C SER A 102 2.26 29.10 -7.29
N GLY A 103 2.23 28.14 -6.36
CA GLY A 103 1.13 27.94 -5.40
C GLY A 103 -0.09 27.23 -5.99
N ARG A 104 -0.19 27.13 -7.32
CA ARG A 104 -1.24 26.37 -8.01
C ARG A 104 -1.20 24.89 -7.65
N VAL A 105 -2.36 24.28 -7.50
CA VAL A 105 -2.50 22.83 -7.33
C VAL A 105 -2.81 22.20 -8.68
N GLN A 106 -1.97 21.26 -9.11
CA GLN A 106 -2.20 20.45 -10.30
C GLN A 106 -2.67 19.05 -9.90
N ALA A 107 -3.73 18.56 -10.52
CA ALA A 107 -4.19 17.19 -10.35
C ALA A 107 -3.52 16.29 -11.41
N ILE A 108 -2.72 15.33 -10.95
CA ILE A 108 -2.11 14.29 -11.77
C ILE A 108 -2.97 13.04 -11.68
N GLN A 109 -3.44 12.57 -12.82
CA GLN A 109 -4.14 11.29 -12.90
C GLN A 109 -3.12 10.16 -13.00
N ILE A 110 -3.27 9.18 -12.12
CA ILE A 110 -2.56 7.91 -12.18
C ILE A 110 -3.58 6.77 -12.21
N ARG A 111 -3.19 5.63 -12.75
CA ARG A 111 -3.96 4.39 -12.64
C ARG A 111 -3.10 3.26 -12.11
N LYS A 112 -3.66 2.44 -11.23
CA LYS A 112 -3.07 1.15 -10.88
C LYS A 112 -3.67 0.11 -11.79
N GLN A 113 -2.81 -0.58 -12.54
CA GLN A 113 -3.19 -1.75 -13.31
C GLN A 113 -2.89 -2.98 -12.46
N TYR A 114 -3.90 -3.82 -12.30
CA TYR A 114 -3.77 -5.13 -11.69
C TYR A 114 -3.92 -6.21 -12.76
N LYS A 115 -3.27 -7.36 -12.55
CA LYS A 115 -3.43 -8.56 -13.39
C LYS A 115 -3.42 -9.81 -12.53
N LEU A 116 -4.38 -10.70 -12.75
CA LEU A 116 -4.36 -12.02 -12.13
C LEU A 116 -3.36 -12.89 -12.87
N GLU A 117 -2.21 -13.16 -12.26
CA GLU A 117 -1.14 -13.95 -12.88
C GLU A 117 -1.39 -15.45 -12.73
N GLN A 118 -1.85 -15.88 -11.55
CA GLN A 118 -2.00 -17.29 -11.23
C GLN A 118 -2.96 -17.49 -10.05
N VAL A 119 -3.61 -18.66 -9.98
CA VAL A 119 -4.25 -19.17 -8.77
C VAL A 119 -3.69 -20.56 -8.49
N LYS A 120 -3.20 -20.81 -7.27
CA LYS A 120 -2.69 -22.13 -6.83
C LYS A 120 -3.01 -22.32 -5.35
N ASN A 121 -3.62 -23.46 -5.00
CA ASN A 121 -3.94 -23.83 -3.62
C ASN A 121 -4.71 -22.72 -2.86
N GLY A 122 -5.78 -22.18 -3.44
CA GLY A 122 -6.54 -21.07 -2.83
C GLY A 122 -5.85 -19.71 -2.86
N LEU A 123 -4.58 -19.62 -3.29
CA LEU A 123 -3.80 -18.40 -3.30
C LEU A 123 -3.72 -17.77 -4.70
N ALA A 124 -4.31 -16.59 -4.87
CA ALA A 124 -4.22 -15.78 -6.07
C ALA A 124 -2.94 -14.93 -6.06
N THR A 125 -2.21 -14.95 -7.17
CA THR A 125 -1.06 -14.08 -7.41
C THR A 125 -1.49 -12.94 -8.32
N ILE A 126 -1.45 -11.72 -7.81
CA ILE A 126 -1.89 -10.52 -8.51
C ILE A 126 -0.68 -9.61 -8.70
N SER A 127 -0.33 -9.28 -9.94
CA SER A 127 0.67 -8.24 -10.21
C SER A 127 0.00 -6.86 -10.20
N VAL A 128 0.72 -5.86 -9.72
CA VAL A 128 0.28 -4.46 -9.69
C VAL A 128 1.36 -3.57 -10.27
N ARG A 129 0.95 -2.56 -11.05
CA ARG A 129 1.83 -1.49 -11.55
C ARG A 129 1.06 -0.18 -11.61
N THR A 130 1.68 0.89 -11.10
CA THR A 130 1.16 2.24 -11.27
C THR A 130 1.59 2.84 -12.61
N GLN A 131 0.68 3.53 -13.28
CA GLN A 131 0.90 4.21 -14.55
C GLN A 131 0.44 5.66 -14.43
N VAL A 132 1.30 6.61 -14.82
CA VAL A 132 0.94 8.03 -14.88
C VAL A 132 0.19 8.29 -16.18
N LEU A 133 -0.99 8.89 -16.09
CA LEU A 133 -1.84 9.20 -17.26
C LEU A 133 -1.71 10.67 -17.68
N THR A 134 -1.50 11.57 -16.73
CA THR A 134 -1.25 12.99 -17.02
C THR A 134 0.23 13.19 -17.34
N PRO A 135 0.60 13.78 -18.49
CA PRO A 135 1.99 14.09 -18.79
C PRO A 135 2.63 14.98 -17.71
N VAL A 136 3.83 14.63 -17.25
CA VAL A 136 4.57 15.36 -16.23
C VAL A 136 6.00 15.59 -16.71
N SER A 137 6.35 16.85 -16.94
CA SER A 137 7.68 17.29 -17.35
C SER A 137 8.48 17.97 -16.24
N ASP A 138 7.83 18.48 -15.19
CA ASP A 138 8.51 19.14 -14.06
C ASP A 138 9.18 18.10 -13.14
N PRO A 139 10.52 18.11 -12.98
CA PRO A 139 11.24 17.19 -12.11
C PRO A 139 10.76 17.20 -10.65
N LYS A 140 10.26 18.34 -10.14
CA LYS A 140 9.71 18.42 -8.77
C LYS A 140 8.37 17.71 -8.62
N ILE A 141 7.57 17.66 -9.69
CA ILE A 141 6.34 16.89 -9.71
C ILE A 141 6.69 15.41 -9.85
N GLN A 142 7.62 15.06 -10.77
CA GLN A 142 8.10 13.69 -10.93
C GLN A 142 8.64 13.14 -9.60
N SER A 143 9.38 13.94 -8.82
CA SER A 143 9.89 13.51 -7.53
C SER A 143 8.82 13.29 -6.46
N GLN A 144 7.69 13.98 -6.54
CA GLN A 144 6.56 13.75 -5.63
C GLN A 144 5.74 12.53 -6.06
N LEU A 145 5.72 12.22 -7.36
CA LEU A 145 5.03 11.06 -7.89
C LEU A 145 5.82 9.77 -7.74
N MET A 146 7.16 9.82 -7.77
CA MET A 146 8.01 8.63 -7.77
C MET A 146 7.62 7.66 -6.64
N GLN A 147 7.34 8.17 -5.44
CA GLN A 147 6.97 7.36 -4.29
C GLN A 147 5.69 6.53 -4.54
N ARG A 148 4.81 6.98 -5.44
CA ARG A 148 3.58 6.28 -5.82
C ARG A 148 3.74 5.34 -7.01
N LEU A 149 4.88 5.37 -7.72
CA LEU A 149 5.14 4.57 -8.93
C LEU A 149 5.59 3.14 -8.62
N GLN A 150 4.96 2.58 -7.60
CA GLN A 150 5.26 1.26 -7.14
C GLN A 150 4.73 0.21 -8.09
N HIS A 151 5.43 -0.91 -8.13
CA HIS A 151 4.99 -2.11 -8.80
C HIS A 151 5.36 -3.32 -7.97
N GLY A 152 4.66 -4.42 -8.15
CA GLY A 152 4.87 -5.56 -7.26
C GLY A 152 3.88 -6.68 -7.46
N THR A 153 3.86 -7.56 -6.48
CA THR A 153 3.02 -8.75 -6.47
C THR A 153 2.33 -8.87 -5.11
N ILE A 154 1.05 -9.22 -5.15
CA ILE A 154 0.22 -9.48 -3.98
C ILE A 154 -0.19 -10.95 -4.04
N LYS A 155 -0.05 -11.64 -2.92
CA LYS A 155 -0.62 -12.97 -2.69
C LYS A 155 -1.92 -12.78 -1.91
N PHE A 156 -3.03 -13.14 -2.53
CA PHE A 156 -4.37 -12.98 -1.96
C PHE A 156 -4.97 -14.35 -1.69
N ASP A 157 -5.35 -14.58 -0.45
CA ASP A 157 -6.04 -15.77 0.03
C ASP A 157 -7.52 -15.66 -0.36
N LEU A 158 -7.95 -16.52 -1.30
CA LEU A 158 -9.31 -16.49 -1.85
C LEU A 158 -10.33 -17.06 -0.87
N ASP A 159 -9.94 -18.05 -0.07
CA ASP A 159 -10.84 -18.70 0.88
C ASP A 159 -11.22 -17.74 2.00
N GLU A 160 -10.27 -16.88 2.37
CA GLU A 160 -10.39 -16.01 3.53
C GLU A 160 -10.55 -14.52 3.17
N GLY A 161 -10.47 -14.20 1.88
CA GLY A 161 -10.74 -12.87 1.34
C GLY A 161 -9.73 -11.81 1.78
N ARG A 162 -8.45 -12.15 1.93
CA ARG A 162 -7.41 -11.26 2.51
C ARG A 162 -6.07 -11.33 1.79
N ILE A 163 -5.20 -10.34 2.04
CA ILE A 163 -3.81 -10.40 1.61
C ILE A 163 -3.05 -11.36 2.54
N TYR A 164 -2.32 -12.30 1.97
CA TYR A 164 -1.38 -13.16 2.67
C TYR A 164 0.01 -12.53 2.74
N SER A 165 0.50 -12.04 1.60
CA SER A 165 1.77 -11.33 1.52
C SER A 165 1.80 -10.33 0.38
N SER A 166 2.66 -9.34 0.49
CA SER A 166 2.91 -8.37 -0.57
C SER A 166 4.39 -8.12 -0.76
N LYS A 167 4.81 -7.97 -2.02
CA LYS A 167 6.15 -7.58 -2.41
C LYS A 167 6.05 -6.36 -3.31
N MET A 168 6.46 -5.20 -2.81
CA MET A 168 6.43 -3.94 -3.54
C MET A 168 7.85 -3.48 -3.84
N GLU A 169 8.03 -2.94 -5.04
CA GLU A 169 9.28 -2.44 -5.57
C GLU A 169 9.07 -1.04 -6.15
N LEU A 170 10.09 -0.21 -6.00
CA LEU A 170 10.17 1.12 -6.56
C LEU A 170 11.55 1.29 -7.18
N ASP A 171 11.59 1.62 -8.47
CA ASP A 171 12.81 1.90 -9.23
C ASP A 171 12.53 3.08 -10.15
N GLU A 172 12.86 4.28 -9.67
CA GLU A 172 12.51 5.51 -10.38
C GLU A 172 13.68 6.49 -10.45
N ARG A 173 13.82 7.13 -11.61
CA ARG A 173 14.88 8.10 -11.89
C ARG A 173 14.28 9.44 -12.28
N VAL A 174 14.75 10.50 -11.64
CA VAL A 174 14.36 11.88 -11.97
C VAL A 174 15.62 12.69 -12.25
N ILE A 175 15.66 13.30 -13.43
CA ILE A 175 16.72 14.21 -13.87
C ILE A 175 16.23 15.64 -13.63
N GLY A 176 17.11 16.55 -13.24
CA GLY A 176 16.77 17.97 -13.08
C GLY A 176 16.26 18.36 -11.69
N PHE A 177 16.19 17.44 -10.72
CA PHE A 177 15.54 17.66 -9.41
C PHE A 177 16.08 18.88 -8.63
N ARG A 178 17.41 19.09 -8.66
CA ARG A 178 18.16 20.22 -8.07
C ARG A 178 18.90 21.05 -9.13
N GLY A 179 18.38 21.12 -10.37
CA GLY A 179 19.01 21.81 -11.50
C GLY A 179 19.44 20.87 -12.62
N ALA A 180 19.78 21.40 -13.80
CA ALA A 180 19.87 20.64 -15.05
C ALA A 180 20.85 19.44 -15.01
N ALA A 181 21.91 19.51 -14.20
CA ALA A 181 22.91 18.44 -14.08
C ALA A 181 22.62 17.43 -12.94
N SER A 182 21.50 17.55 -12.22
CA SER A 182 21.20 16.68 -11.07
C SER A 182 20.37 15.46 -11.47
N MET A 183 20.63 14.32 -10.83
CA MET A 183 19.82 13.10 -10.96
C MET A 183 19.55 12.53 -9.58
N ILE A 184 18.33 12.06 -9.35
CA ILE A 184 17.99 11.22 -8.21
C ILE A 184 17.48 9.88 -8.74
N HIS A 185 18.07 8.79 -8.26
CA HIS A 185 17.60 7.43 -8.46
C HIS A 185 17.13 6.91 -7.12
N TYR A 186 15.88 6.46 -7.06
CA TYR A 186 15.27 5.86 -5.89
C TYR A 186 15.02 4.39 -6.14
N LEU A 187 15.70 3.55 -5.37
CA LEU A 187 15.49 2.11 -5.35
C LEU A 187 14.92 1.74 -3.98
N SER A 188 13.84 0.96 -3.97
CA SER A 188 13.36 0.35 -2.75
C SER A 188 12.61 -0.95 -3.02
N ARG A 189 12.73 -1.90 -2.08
CA ARG A 189 11.89 -3.09 -2.00
C ARG A 189 11.38 -3.24 -0.59
N MET A 190 10.14 -3.70 -0.51
CA MET A 190 9.47 -4.04 0.72
C MET A 190 8.73 -5.36 0.53
N THR A 191 9.01 -6.32 1.41
CA THR A 191 8.24 -7.55 1.53
C THR A 191 7.54 -7.53 2.87
N GLU A 192 6.23 -7.74 2.88
CA GLU A 192 5.41 -7.88 4.09
C GLU A 192 4.70 -9.24 4.09
N THR A 193 4.74 -9.93 5.22
CA THR A 193 3.92 -11.11 5.52
C THR A 193 2.88 -10.74 6.59
N GLN A 194 1.62 -11.11 6.37
CA GLN A 194 0.52 -10.80 7.28
C GLN A 194 0.00 -12.06 7.98
N VAL A 195 -0.20 -11.95 9.29
CA VAL A 195 -0.83 -12.99 10.13
C VAL A 195 -2.06 -12.43 10.80
N ILE A 196 -3.06 -13.27 10.98
CA ILE A 196 -4.24 -12.93 11.77
C ILE A 196 -3.97 -13.15 13.25
N SER A 197 -4.29 -12.14 14.06
CA SER A 197 -4.81 -12.37 15.41
C SER A 197 -6.33 -12.47 15.32
N THR A 198 -6.89 -13.64 15.64
CA THR A 198 -8.35 -13.83 15.78
C THR A 198 -8.78 -13.19 17.09
N GLY A 199 -8.82 -11.86 17.12
CA GLY A 199 -9.47 -11.11 18.21
C GLY A 199 -10.99 -11.32 18.17
N PRO A 200 -11.68 -11.34 19.32
CA PRO A 200 -13.13 -11.54 19.35
C PRO A 200 -13.84 -10.46 18.54
N ARG A 201 -14.79 -10.89 17.72
CA ARG A 201 -15.71 -10.01 16.99
C ARG A 201 -16.39 -9.07 17.99
N PRO A 202 -16.29 -7.73 17.86
CA PRO A 202 -17.08 -6.84 18.69
C PRO A 202 -18.56 -7.17 18.49
N PRO A 203 -19.35 -7.30 19.57
CA PRO A 203 -20.75 -7.67 19.45
C PRO A 203 -21.46 -6.66 18.54
N CYS A 204 -22.24 -7.17 17.58
CA CYS A 204 -23.17 -6.35 16.82
C CYS A 204 -24.13 -5.73 17.84
N SER A 205 -23.97 -4.44 18.16
CA SER A 205 -25.00 -3.67 18.83
C SER A 205 -26.14 -3.48 17.84
N SER A 206 -27.09 -4.43 17.82
CA SER A 206 -28.40 -4.19 17.24
C SER A 206 -29.19 -3.33 18.22
N THR A 207 -28.99 -2.02 18.18
CA THR A 207 -29.97 -1.09 18.74
C THR A 207 -31.00 -0.88 17.65
N ALA A 208 -32.01 -1.75 17.62
CA ALA A 208 -33.24 -1.46 16.90
C ALA A 208 -33.93 -0.29 17.61
N PRO A 209 -34.49 0.70 16.89
CA PRO A 209 -35.34 1.71 17.49
C PRO A 209 -36.62 1.03 18.01
N SER A 210 -36.91 1.25 19.29
CA SER A 210 -38.15 0.87 19.95
C SER A 210 -39.25 1.83 19.48
N ASP A 211 -40.09 1.38 18.56
CA ASP A 211 -41.38 2.02 18.27
C ASP A 211 -42.50 1.35 19.10
N ALA A 212 -43.23 2.22 19.80
CA ALA A 212 -44.61 2.15 20.25
C ALA A 212 -45.03 1.13 21.34
N GLN A 213 -45.56 1.66 22.45
CA GLN A 213 -47.00 1.67 22.77
C GLN A 213 -47.25 2.46 24.07
N ASP A 214 -47.87 3.65 23.94
CA ASP A 214 -48.66 4.27 25.01
C ASP A 214 -50.13 4.04 24.63
N ASP A 215 -50.86 3.38 25.52
CA ASP A 215 -52.33 3.36 25.66
C ASP A 215 -52.68 4.12 26.94
#